data_AF-A0A1J4LSV5-F1
#
_entry.id   AF-A0A1J4LSV5-F1
#
_cell.length_a   1.000
_cell.length_b   1.000
_cell.length_c   1.000
_cell.angle_alpha   90.00
_cell.angle_beta   90.00
_cell.angle_gamma   90.00
#
_symmetry.space_group_name_H-M   'P 1'
#
loop_
_entity.id
_entity.type
_entity.pdbx_description
1 polymer ?
#
loop_
_entity_poly.entity_id
_entity_poly.type
_entity_poly.pdbx_seq_one_letter_code
_entity_poly.pdbx_strand_id
1 'polypeptide(L)'
;MCPPRSRRSVLASTASLSALTAGCSTDWFSDPETAASNGESTPPGTNVDCTAVSRPTAFPPASADEDTSEIEFELLEYPPEPAERSQSALAYVGALERAYRQREFLAAHGDQAREFELSISRHQVSPVADEVRTGDGGGSDVDDEDRDVDDGDSDAANDGREPEGVLLSLVYDLVTETVHTEHAEWDVRVTYFLNDHVALRAQYDGIGTEPSFDPDPQTDGELVACSEGSYSGQRTYTRPAENSG
;
A
#
# COMPACT_ATOMS: atom_id res chain seq x y z
N MET A 1 55.11 40.21 49.52
CA MET A 1 54.50 38.86 49.64
C MET A 1 53.24 38.86 48.81
N CYS A 2 53.24 38.15 47.68
CA CYS A 2 52.10 37.99 46.77
C CYS A 2 51.74 36.50 46.67
N PRO A 3 50.45 36.12 46.64
CA PRO A 3 50.07 34.71 46.58
C PRO A 3 50.25 34.13 45.16
N PRO A 4 50.39 32.79 45.04
CA PRO A 4 50.71 32.13 43.77
C PRO A 4 49.51 32.06 42.82
N ARG A 5 49.78 32.30 41.54
CA ARG A 5 48.86 32.13 40.41
C ARG A 5 48.47 30.66 40.25
N SER A 6 47.20 30.36 40.47
CA SER A 6 46.57 29.08 40.18
C SER A 6 46.55 28.82 38.66
N ARG A 7 47.16 27.72 38.23
CA ARG A 7 47.00 27.17 36.88
C ARG A 7 45.81 26.22 36.92
N ARG A 8 44.66 26.65 36.39
CA ARG A 8 43.57 25.72 36.04
C ARG A 8 43.78 25.28 34.60
N SER A 9 44.23 24.03 34.43
CA SER A 9 44.20 23.34 33.16
C SER A 9 42.75 23.03 32.82
N VAL A 10 42.21 23.68 31.79
CA VAL A 10 40.93 23.29 31.19
C VAL A 10 41.23 22.08 30.31
N LEU A 11 40.79 20.91 30.75
CA LEU A 11 40.78 19.70 29.93
C LEU A 11 39.73 19.91 28.83
N ALA A 12 40.20 20.14 27.60
CA ALA A 12 39.36 20.08 26.42
C ALA A 12 38.90 18.62 26.24
N SER A 13 37.63 18.35 26.55
CA SER A 13 36.99 17.09 26.14
C SER A 13 36.69 17.20 24.65
N THR A 14 37.56 16.63 23.83
CA THR A 14 37.25 16.32 22.44
C THR A 14 36.29 15.13 22.44
N ALA A 15 35.01 15.39 22.27
CA ALA A 15 34.08 14.35 21.86
C ALA A 15 34.54 13.85 20.49
N SER A 16 34.93 12.58 20.43
CA SER A 16 35.14 11.90 19.16
C SER A 16 33.77 11.70 18.54
N LEU A 17 33.39 12.59 17.63
CA LEU A 17 32.31 12.30 16.68
C LEU A 17 32.82 11.17 15.81
N SER A 18 32.37 9.95 16.11
CA SER A 18 32.44 8.85 15.16
C SER A 18 31.70 9.30 13.92
N ALA A 19 32.44 9.69 12.88
CA ALA A 19 31.91 9.79 11.55
C ALA A 19 31.42 8.38 11.20
N LEU A 20 30.11 8.19 11.18
CA LEU A 20 29.50 7.11 10.44
C LEU A 20 29.93 7.33 9.00
N THR A 21 30.93 6.57 8.56
CA THR A 21 31.21 6.41 7.15
C THR A 21 29.93 5.83 6.57
N ALA A 22 29.18 6.66 5.85
CA ALA A 22 28.25 6.18 4.86
C ALA A 22 29.04 5.25 3.94
N GLY A 23 28.96 3.95 4.23
CA GLY A 23 29.40 2.91 3.31
C GLY A 23 28.63 3.14 2.04
N CYS A 24 29.34 3.38 0.95
CA CYS A 24 28.78 3.57 -0.37
C CYS A 24 28.04 2.28 -0.77
N SER A 25 26.74 2.20 -0.55
CA SER A 25 25.85 1.25 -1.22
C SER A 25 25.42 1.87 -2.53
N THR A 26 26.23 1.70 -3.59
CA THR A 26 25.92 2.24 -4.93
C THR A 26 25.70 1.15 -5.98
N ASP A 27 25.42 -0.10 -5.57
CA ASP A 27 25.48 -1.25 -6.48
C ASP A 27 24.20 -2.12 -6.56
N TRP A 28 23.01 -1.63 -6.16
CA TRP A 28 21.78 -2.46 -6.23
C TRP A 28 20.66 -1.98 -7.18
N PHE A 29 20.70 -0.77 -7.74
CA PHE A 29 19.70 -0.39 -8.77
C PHE A 29 19.91 -1.09 -10.14
N SER A 30 20.69 -2.17 -10.20
CA SER A 30 21.01 -2.91 -11.43
C SER A 30 20.59 -4.37 -11.33
N ASP A 31 19.29 -4.60 -11.16
CA ASP A 31 18.56 -5.57 -11.98
C ASP A 31 17.04 -5.38 -11.75
N PRO A 32 16.38 -4.44 -12.44
CA PRO A 32 14.98 -4.66 -12.73
C PRO A 32 14.98 -5.74 -13.81
N GLU A 33 14.93 -7.02 -13.42
CA GLU A 33 14.10 -7.93 -14.20
C GLU A 33 12.72 -7.29 -14.18
N THR A 34 12.52 -6.49 -15.22
CA THR A 34 11.29 -5.78 -15.48
C THR A 34 10.29 -6.90 -15.58
N ALA A 35 9.47 -7.08 -14.54
CA ALA A 35 8.15 -7.64 -14.75
C ALA A 35 7.48 -6.61 -15.65
N ALA A 36 7.74 -6.73 -16.95
CA ALA A 36 7.04 -6.00 -17.98
C ALA A 36 5.60 -6.42 -17.79
N SER A 37 4.85 -5.57 -17.10
CA SER A 37 3.40 -5.68 -17.00
C SER A 37 2.88 -5.53 -18.42
N ASN A 38 2.76 -6.67 -19.10
CA ASN A 38 1.91 -6.85 -20.25
C ASN A 38 0.49 -7.21 -19.78
N GLY A 39 0.14 -6.83 -18.54
CA GLY A 39 -1.19 -7.01 -17.99
C GLY A 39 -2.13 -6.04 -18.67
N GLU A 40 -3.07 -6.58 -19.43
CA GLU A 40 -4.24 -5.86 -19.93
C GLU A 40 -4.85 -5.05 -18.78
N SER A 41 -4.79 -3.71 -18.90
CA SER A 41 -5.36 -2.78 -17.91
C SER A 41 -6.83 -3.15 -17.72
N THR A 42 -7.13 -3.81 -16.60
CA THR A 42 -8.48 -4.31 -16.34
C THR A 42 -9.29 -3.14 -15.80
N PRO A 43 -10.30 -2.65 -16.53
CA PRO A 43 -11.11 -1.56 -16.03
C PRO A 43 -11.84 -2.01 -14.75
N PRO A 44 -11.94 -1.14 -13.73
CA PRO A 44 -12.76 -1.42 -12.57
C PRO A 44 -14.21 -1.60 -13.05
N GLY A 45 -14.83 -2.75 -12.75
CA GLY A 45 -16.26 -2.96 -13.00
C GLY A 45 -16.67 -4.28 -13.65
N THR A 46 -15.75 -5.14 -14.11
CA THR A 46 -16.13 -6.45 -14.66
C THR A 46 -15.29 -7.58 -14.07
N ASN A 47 -15.96 -8.48 -13.35
CA ASN A 47 -15.54 -9.84 -12.97
C ASN A 47 -14.01 -10.06 -13.01
N VAL A 48 -13.30 -9.56 -12.00
CA VAL A 48 -11.86 -9.72 -11.88
C VAL A 48 -11.57 -11.20 -11.63
N ASP A 49 -10.74 -11.79 -12.48
CA ASP A 49 -10.29 -13.17 -12.31
C ASP A 49 -9.30 -13.25 -11.15
N CYS A 50 -9.79 -13.66 -9.98
CA CYS A 50 -8.97 -13.80 -8.78
C CYS A 50 -7.92 -14.93 -8.89
N THR A 51 -7.90 -15.74 -9.96
CA THR A 51 -6.87 -16.77 -10.15
C THR A 51 -5.49 -16.16 -10.47
N ALA A 52 -5.44 -14.90 -10.90
CA ALA A 52 -4.22 -14.18 -11.26
C ALA A 52 -3.58 -13.40 -10.11
N VAL A 53 -4.01 -13.61 -8.86
CA VAL A 53 -3.44 -12.88 -7.70
C VAL A 53 -1.98 -13.30 -7.45
N SER A 54 -1.07 -12.35 -7.61
CA SER A 54 0.37 -12.55 -7.37
C SER A 54 0.67 -12.36 -5.89
N ARG A 55 0.69 -13.45 -5.11
CA ARG A 55 1.13 -13.44 -3.71
C ARG A 55 2.45 -14.18 -3.54
N PRO A 56 3.49 -13.53 -2.99
CA PRO A 56 4.66 -14.23 -2.50
C PRO A 56 4.26 -15.38 -1.58
N THR A 57 4.60 -16.60 -1.98
CA THR A 57 4.40 -17.79 -1.15
C THR A 57 5.69 -18.02 -0.39
N ALA A 58 5.67 -17.89 0.94
CA ALA A 58 6.80 -18.29 1.75
C ALA A 58 7.06 -19.79 1.52
N PHE A 59 8.32 -20.16 1.30
CA PHE A 59 8.67 -21.57 1.30
C PHE A 59 8.40 -22.15 2.69
N PRO A 60 7.82 -23.36 2.80
CA PRO A 60 7.74 -24.02 4.09
C PRO A 60 9.17 -24.11 4.65
N PRO A 61 9.39 -23.86 5.95
CA PRO A 61 10.70 -24.04 6.53
C PRO A 61 11.19 -25.44 6.17
N ALA A 62 12.42 -25.55 5.66
CA ALA A 62 13.02 -26.85 5.41
C ALA A 62 12.91 -27.62 6.72
N SER A 63 12.22 -28.77 6.69
CA SER A 63 11.84 -29.57 7.86
C SER A 63 12.89 -29.49 8.96
N ALA A 64 12.53 -28.80 10.05
CA ALA A 64 13.41 -28.58 11.18
C ALA A 64 13.97 -29.90 11.69
N ASP A 65 15.28 -30.07 11.62
CA ASP A 65 15.97 -31.03 12.48
C ASP A 65 15.75 -30.56 13.93
N GLU A 66 15.15 -31.41 14.78
CA GLU A 66 14.62 -31.08 16.12
C GLU A 66 15.64 -30.54 17.15
N ASP A 67 16.89 -30.26 16.77
CA ASP A 67 17.98 -29.93 17.70
C ASP A 67 18.59 -28.52 17.51
N THR A 68 18.17 -27.75 16.51
CA THR A 68 18.50 -26.32 16.44
C THR A 68 17.42 -25.52 17.16
N SER A 69 17.80 -24.85 18.25
CA SER A 69 17.04 -23.72 18.79
C SER A 69 17.09 -22.58 17.78
N GLU A 70 16.34 -22.75 16.70
CA GLU A 70 16.24 -21.87 15.55
C GLU A 70 15.26 -20.75 15.86
N ILE A 71 15.62 -19.55 15.42
CA ILE A 71 14.76 -18.38 15.49
C ILE A 71 13.60 -18.66 14.54
N GLU A 72 12.49 -19.15 15.06
CA GLU A 72 11.29 -19.42 14.28
C GLU A 72 10.65 -18.08 13.91
N PHE A 73 10.78 -17.69 12.65
CA PHE A 73 10.09 -16.52 12.11
C PHE A 73 8.59 -16.81 12.04
N GLU A 74 7.80 -16.06 12.82
CA GLU A 74 6.35 -16.12 12.70
C GLU A 74 5.93 -15.56 11.33
N LEU A 75 5.47 -16.45 10.45
CA LEU A 75 4.97 -16.10 9.13
C LEU A 75 3.67 -15.31 9.27
N LEU A 76 3.67 -14.07 8.78
CA LEU A 76 2.45 -13.25 8.78
C LEU A 76 1.46 -13.75 7.72
N GLU A 77 0.21 -13.90 8.18
CA GLU A 77 -0.92 -14.16 7.32
C GLU A 77 -1.36 -12.89 6.59
N TYR A 78 -1.78 -13.05 5.33
CA TYR A 78 -2.40 -11.96 4.60
C TYR A 78 -3.75 -11.61 5.22
N PRO A 79 -4.10 -10.31 5.32
CA PRO A 79 -5.42 -9.92 5.80
C PRO A 79 -6.51 -10.46 4.84
N PRO A 80 -7.65 -10.95 5.37
CA PRO A 80 -8.62 -11.73 4.60
C PRO A 80 -9.38 -10.92 3.55
N GLU A 81 -9.79 -9.68 3.85
CA GLU A 81 -10.60 -8.85 2.94
C GLU A 81 -10.22 -7.37 3.07
N PRO A 82 -10.25 -6.59 1.97
CA PRO A 82 -10.05 -5.14 2.02
C PRO A 82 -11.13 -4.52 2.93
N ALA A 83 -10.71 -4.09 4.12
CA ALA A 83 -11.59 -3.48 5.12
C ALA A 83 -11.92 -2.02 4.76
N GLU A 84 -13.02 -1.51 5.32
CA GLU A 84 -13.72 -0.26 4.96
C GLU A 84 -12.84 0.95 4.60
N ARG A 85 -13.43 1.83 3.79
CA ARG A 85 -12.73 2.54 2.73
C ARG A 85 -11.64 3.54 3.14
N SER A 86 -11.62 4.16 4.33
CA SER A 86 -10.60 5.20 4.63
C SER A 86 -9.72 4.96 5.85
N GLN A 87 -10.29 4.75 7.04
CA GLN A 87 -9.48 4.55 8.26
C GLN A 87 -9.01 3.11 8.42
N SER A 88 -9.85 2.14 8.09
CA SER A 88 -9.43 0.73 8.02
C SER A 88 -8.60 0.43 6.78
N ALA A 89 -8.71 1.20 5.70
CA ALA A 89 -7.85 1.06 4.52
C ALA A 89 -6.36 1.17 4.87
N LEU A 90 -5.96 2.17 5.68
CA LEU A 90 -4.57 2.28 6.14
C LEU A 90 -4.13 1.08 6.97
N ALA A 91 -4.98 0.62 7.90
CA ALA A 91 -4.67 -0.54 8.74
C ALA A 91 -4.57 -1.83 7.91
N TYR A 92 -5.48 -2.01 6.95
CA TYR A 92 -5.50 -3.12 6.01
C TYR A 92 -4.25 -3.14 5.14
N VAL A 93 -3.94 -2.03 4.46
CA VAL A 93 -2.76 -1.97 3.58
C VAL A 93 -1.48 -2.07 4.38
N GLY A 94 -1.41 -1.49 5.58
CA GLY A 94 -0.25 -1.65 6.46
C GLY A 94 -0.01 -3.09 6.88
N ALA A 95 -1.09 -3.87 7.13
CA ALA A 95 -0.97 -5.31 7.38
C ALA A 95 -0.61 -6.09 6.11
N LEU A 96 -1.21 -5.74 4.98
CA LEU A 96 -0.97 -6.35 3.67
C LEU A 96 0.48 -6.17 3.22
N GLU A 97 1.01 -4.94 3.21
CA GLU A 97 2.39 -4.64 2.81
C GLU A 97 3.39 -5.33 3.75
N ARG A 98 3.12 -5.35 5.07
CA ARG A 98 3.97 -6.07 6.02
C ARG A 98 4.03 -7.56 5.71
N ALA A 99 2.88 -8.21 5.51
CA ALA A 99 2.84 -9.62 5.14
C ALA A 99 3.49 -9.88 3.77
N TYR A 100 3.28 -8.98 2.81
CA TYR A 100 3.85 -9.06 1.46
C TYR A 100 5.38 -9.04 1.50
N ARG A 101 5.97 -8.01 2.12
CA ARG A 101 7.43 -7.83 2.20
C ARG A 101 8.09 -8.90 3.07
N GLN A 102 7.44 -9.34 4.14
CA GLN A 102 7.99 -10.43 4.96
C GLN A 102 8.05 -11.73 4.16
N ARG A 103 7.00 -12.05 3.38
CA ARG A 103 6.98 -13.26 2.55
C ARG A 103 7.99 -13.20 1.41
N GLU A 104 8.17 -12.04 0.80
CA GLU A 104 9.22 -11.81 -0.19
C GLU A 104 10.61 -12.03 0.42
N PHE A 105 10.86 -11.46 1.60
CA PHE A 105 12.11 -11.64 2.34
C PHE A 105 12.38 -13.10 2.71
N LEU A 106 11.37 -13.80 3.25
CA LEU A 106 11.48 -15.22 3.58
C LEU A 106 11.64 -16.09 2.32
N ALA A 107 11.00 -15.74 1.21
CA ALA A 107 11.16 -16.45 -0.05
C ALA A 107 12.58 -16.32 -0.62
N ALA A 108 13.20 -15.15 -0.45
CA ALA A 108 14.56 -14.88 -0.92
C ALA A 108 15.65 -15.49 -0.02
N HIS A 109 15.44 -15.50 1.30
CA HIS A 109 16.51 -15.82 2.27
C HIS A 109 16.28 -17.09 3.11
N GLY A 110 15.05 -17.58 3.23
CA GLY A 110 14.71 -18.80 3.99
C GLY A 110 15.31 -18.80 5.39
N ASP A 111 16.06 -19.86 5.72
CA ASP A 111 16.68 -20.07 7.04
C ASP A 111 17.79 -19.05 7.37
N GLN A 112 18.19 -18.22 6.41
CA GLN A 112 19.13 -17.12 6.66
C GLN A 112 18.46 -15.89 7.26
N ALA A 113 17.13 -15.77 7.21
CA ALA A 113 16.40 -14.64 7.78
C ALA A 113 16.62 -14.54 9.31
N ARG A 114 16.82 -13.32 9.84
CA ARG A 114 17.09 -13.03 11.26
C ARG A 114 16.25 -11.92 11.86
N GLU A 115 16.11 -10.80 11.16
CA GLU A 115 15.22 -9.71 11.55
C GLU A 115 14.40 -9.18 10.36
N PHE A 116 13.18 -8.73 10.63
CA PHE A 116 12.32 -8.04 9.67
C PHE A 116 11.50 -6.97 10.42
N GLU A 117 11.71 -5.71 10.06
CA GLU A 117 10.97 -4.57 10.59
C GLU A 117 10.50 -3.66 9.46
N LEU A 118 9.19 -3.42 9.39
CA LEU A 118 8.58 -2.44 8.48
C LEU A 118 7.88 -1.35 9.30
N SER A 119 8.31 -0.11 9.10
CA SER A 119 7.77 1.07 9.78
C SER A 119 7.20 2.07 8.77
N ILE A 120 5.91 2.37 8.87
CA ILE A 120 5.25 3.36 8.00
C ILE A 120 5.55 4.76 8.55
N SER A 121 6.24 5.59 7.77
CA SER A 121 6.66 6.92 8.19
C SER A 121 5.63 7.99 7.78
N ARG A 122 5.06 7.88 6.57
CA ARG A 122 4.07 8.82 6.03
C ARG A 122 3.01 8.09 5.22
N HIS A 123 1.83 8.71 5.11
CA HIS A 123 0.77 8.21 4.25
C HIS A 123 -0.11 9.33 3.72
N GLN A 124 -0.75 9.08 2.59
CA GLN A 124 -1.81 9.91 2.01
C GLN A 124 -2.99 9.02 1.63
N VAL A 125 -4.21 9.50 1.87
CA VAL A 125 -5.45 8.80 1.53
C VAL A 125 -6.32 9.73 0.68
N SER A 126 -6.86 9.23 -0.43
CA SER A 126 -7.80 9.98 -1.26
C SER A 126 -8.96 9.07 -1.68
N PRO A 127 -10.23 9.48 -1.45
CA PRO A 127 -11.36 8.77 -2.03
C PRO A 127 -11.35 8.92 -3.56
N VAL A 128 -11.74 7.87 -4.26
CA VAL A 128 -12.02 7.89 -5.70
C VAL A 128 -13.53 7.97 -5.86
N ALA A 129 -14.01 9.10 -6.37
CA ALA A 129 -15.42 9.26 -6.70
C ALA A 129 -15.72 8.53 -8.01
N ASP A 130 -16.90 7.91 -8.10
CA ASP A 130 -17.45 7.45 -9.38
C ASP A 130 -17.61 8.69 -10.26
N GLU A 131 -16.73 8.84 -11.26
CA GLU A 131 -16.88 9.87 -12.27
C GLU A 131 -18.11 9.51 -13.08
N VAL A 132 -19.26 10.00 -12.64
CA VAL A 132 -20.49 10.01 -13.42
C VAL A 132 -20.08 10.54 -14.78
N ARG A 133 -20.09 9.66 -15.79
CA ARG A 133 -20.22 10.05 -17.18
C ARG A 133 -21.47 10.90 -17.23
N THR A 134 -21.33 12.19 -16.95
CA THR A 134 -22.31 13.20 -17.29
C THR A 134 -22.32 13.14 -18.79
N GLY A 135 -23.18 12.25 -19.30
CA GLY A 135 -23.49 12.19 -20.70
C GLY A 135 -23.76 13.62 -21.08
N ASP A 136 -22.86 14.13 -21.91
CA ASP A 136 -23.02 15.30 -22.75
C ASP A 136 -24.30 15.07 -23.55
N GLY A 137 -25.40 15.30 -22.86
CA GLY A 137 -26.75 15.08 -23.30
C GLY A 137 -27.25 16.37 -23.86
N GLY A 138 -26.71 16.72 -25.03
CA GLY A 138 -27.43 17.45 -26.06
C GLY A 138 -27.71 18.92 -25.75
N GLY A 139 -27.14 19.76 -26.60
CA GLY A 139 -27.39 21.19 -26.63
C GLY A 139 -28.86 21.57 -26.50
N SER A 140 -29.07 22.69 -25.84
CA SER A 140 -30.21 23.52 -26.13
C SER A 140 -29.73 24.96 -26.06
N ASP A 141 -29.30 25.46 -27.21
CA ASP A 141 -29.27 26.88 -27.51
C ASP A 141 -30.70 27.42 -27.24
N VAL A 142 -30.91 28.02 -26.08
CA VAL A 142 -32.11 28.80 -25.78
C VAL A 142 -31.65 30.11 -25.18
N ASP A 143 -31.56 31.11 -26.03
CA ASP A 143 -31.50 32.51 -25.66
C ASP A 143 -32.82 32.87 -24.94
N ASP A 144 -32.81 32.94 -23.62
CA ASP A 144 -33.89 33.57 -22.86
C ASP A 144 -33.30 34.40 -21.71
N GLU A 145 -33.40 35.71 -21.90
CA GLU A 145 -32.95 36.76 -20.99
C GLU A 145 -33.79 36.80 -19.69
N ASP A 146 -33.17 37.33 -18.64
CA ASP A 146 -33.78 37.80 -17.39
C ASP A 146 -34.54 36.79 -16.51
N ARG A 147 -33.80 36.08 -15.66
CA ARG A 147 -34.33 35.60 -14.37
C ARG A 147 -33.34 35.89 -13.24
N ASP A 148 -33.76 36.76 -12.34
CA ASP A 148 -33.21 36.91 -10.99
C ASP A 148 -33.37 35.58 -10.24
N VAL A 149 -32.28 34.84 -10.04
CA VAL A 149 -32.27 33.59 -9.27
C VAL A 149 -31.52 33.80 -7.96
N ASP A 150 -32.33 34.06 -6.94
CA ASP A 150 -32.32 33.47 -5.59
C ASP A 150 -31.01 32.83 -5.12
N ASP A 151 -30.41 33.44 -4.10
CA ASP A 151 -29.34 32.94 -3.23
C ASP A 151 -29.83 31.71 -2.45
N GLY A 152 -29.98 30.58 -3.13
CA GLY A 152 -30.42 29.31 -2.57
C GLY A 152 -29.25 28.38 -2.28
N ASP A 153 -28.72 28.49 -1.06
CA ASP A 153 -28.13 27.41 -0.25
C ASP A 153 -27.23 26.41 -1.01
N SER A 154 -25.94 26.72 -1.06
CA SER A 154 -24.90 25.75 -1.41
C SER A 154 -24.70 24.76 -0.26
N ASP A 155 -25.70 23.91 -0.02
CA ASP A 155 -25.51 22.60 0.55
C ASP A 155 -24.70 21.81 -0.49
N ALA A 156 -23.38 21.90 -0.38
CA ALA A 156 -22.45 21.03 -1.07
C ALA A 156 -22.88 19.60 -0.77
N ALA A 157 -23.60 19.03 -1.74
CA ALA A 157 -24.23 17.76 -1.61
C ALA A 157 -23.17 16.75 -1.20
N ASN A 158 -23.34 16.22 0.01
CA ASN A 158 -23.09 14.82 0.29
C ASN A 158 -24.08 14.02 -0.57
N ASP A 159 -23.93 14.16 -1.88
CA ASP A 159 -24.58 13.39 -2.91
C ASP A 159 -24.16 11.98 -2.59
N GLY A 160 -25.09 11.17 -2.09
CA GLY A 160 -24.85 9.87 -1.47
C GLY A 160 -24.29 8.80 -2.42
N ARG A 161 -23.51 9.22 -3.42
CA ARG A 161 -22.63 8.41 -4.24
C ARG A 161 -21.54 7.87 -3.33
N GLU A 162 -21.64 6.57 -3.09
CA GLU A 162 -20.61 5.84 -2.39
C GLU A 162 -19.32 5.89 -3.25
N PRO A 163 -18.14 6.20 -2.68
CA PRO A 163 -16.90 6.25 -3.45
C PRO A 163 -16.61 4.88 -4.05
N GLU A 164 -16.17 4.84 -5.31
CA GLU A 164 -15.85 3.60 -6.04
C GLU A 164 -14.68 2.86 -5.39
N GLY A 165 -13.76 3.60 -4.80
CA GLY A 165 -12.62 3.04 -4.10
C GLY A 165 -11.83 4.12 -3.35
N VAL A 166 -10.65 3.74 -2.88
CA VAL A 166 -9.72 4.60 -2.17
C VAL A 166 -8.30 4.38 -2.67
N LEU A 167 -7.66 5.50 -2.98
CA LEU A 167 -6.22 5.56 -3.23
C LEU A 167 -5.49 5.78 -1.90
N LEU A 168 -4.46 4.98 -1.68
CA LEU A 168 -3.58 5.09 -0.53
C LEU A 168 -2.12 5.15 -1.02
N SER A 169 -1.36 6.13 -0.58
CA SER A 169 0.09 6.19 -0.79
C SER A 169 0.78 6.02 0.55
N LEU A 170 1.72 5.09 0.65
CA LEU A 170 2.55 4.84 1.82
C LEU A 170 4.00 5.16 1.52
N VAL A 171 4.66 5.77 2.50
CA VAL A 171 6.12 5.84 2.57
C VAL A 171 6.55 5.08 3.81
N TYR A 172 7.46 4.11 3.66
CA TYR A 172 7.93 3.29 4.77
C TYR A 172 9.44 3.07 4.71
N ASP A 173 9.98 2.70 5.87
CA ASP A 173 11.34 2.23 6.04
C ASP A 173 11.30 0.72 6.33
N LEU A 174 12.22 -0.02 5.74
CA LEU A 174 12.33 -1.47 5.85
C LEU A 174 13.73 -1.85 6.32
N VAL A 175 13.81 -2.56 7.44
CA VAL A 175 15.04 -3.14 7.96
C VAL A 175 14.92 -4.65 7.88
N THR A 176 15.92 -5.29 7.29
CA THR A 176 16.03 -6.75 7.18
C THR A 176 17.41 -7.19 7.60
N GLU A 177 17.49 -8.29 8.35
CA GLU A 177 18.77 -8.88 8.75
C GLU A 177 18.80 -10.35 8.34
N THR A 178 19.92 -10.78 7.78
CA THR A 178 20.24 -12.18 7.53
C THR A 178 21.44 -12.61 8.38
N VAL A 179 21.76 -13.90 8.39
CA VAL A 179 22.97 -14.43 9.05
C VAL A 179 24.27 -13.71 8.64
N HIS A 180 24.31 -13.14 7.43
CA HIS A 180 25.53 -12.59 6.85
C HIS A 180 25.51 -11.08 6.61
N THR A 181 24.33 -10.46 6.52
CA THR A 181 24.22 -9.04 6.21
C THR A 181 22.99 -8.42 6.85
N GLU A 182 23.12 -7.17 7.25
CA GLU A 182 22.01 -6.25 7.48
C GLU A 182 21.73 -5.47 6.20
N HIS A 183 20.46 -5.14 5.95
CA HIS A 183 20.01 -4.33 4.82
C HIS A 183 18.90 -3.39 5.28
N ALA A 184 18.98 -2.13 4.86
CA ALA A 184 18.01 -1.09 5.21
C ALA A 184 17.62 -0.30 3.97
N GLU A 185 16.32 -0.21 3.73
CA GLU A 185 15.70 0.61 2.69
C GLU A 185 14.92 1.74 3.36
N TRP A 186 15.11 2.96 2.85
CA TRP A 186 14.52 4.18 3.41
C TRP A 186 13.64 4.85 2.37
N ASP A 187 12.56 5.47 2.83
CA ASP A 187 11.64 6.25 1.99
C ASP A 187 11.10 5.44 0.78
N VAL A 188 10.80 4.16 0.99
CA VAL A 188 10.17 3.29 -0.01
C VAL A 188 8.73 3.73 -0.18
N ARG A 189 8.33 4.07 -1.41
CA ARG A 189 6.98 4.54 -1.73
C ARG A 189 6.19 3.50 -2.50
N VAL A 190 4.98 3.24 -2.02
CA VAL A 190 4.01 2.33 -2.65
C VAL A 190 2.64 2.97 -2.68
N THR A 191 1.94 2.84 -3.80
CA THR A 191 0.57 3.30 -4.01
C THR A 191 -0.37 2.11 -4.12
N TYR A 192 -1.57 2.29 -3.60
CA TYR A 192 -2.61 1.28 -3.55
C TYR A 192 -3.91 1.85 -4.03
N PHE A 193 -4.65 1.07 -4.81
CA PHE A 193 -6.08 1.28 -5.03
C PHE A 193 -6.84 0.15 -4.35
N LEU A 194 -7.81 0.51 -3.52
CA LEU A 194 -8.67 -0.42 -2.80
C LEU A 194 -10.12 -0.16 -3.18
N ASN A 195 -10.84 -1.21 -3.51
CA ASN A 195 -12.31 -1.20 -3.46
C ASN A 195 -12.79 -2.41 -2.66
N ASP A 196 -14.10 -2.67 -2.68
CA ASP A 196 -14.69 -3.77 -1.91
C ASP A 196 -14.25 -5.17 -2.39
N HIS A 197 -13.58 -5.26 -3.54
CA HIS A 197 -13.26 -6.53 -4.22
C HIS A 197 -11.77 -6.75 -4.47
N VAL A 198 -10.99 -5.69 -4.69
CA VAL A 198 -9.61 -5.79 -5.11
C VAL A 198 -8.70 -4.80 -4.38
N ALA A 199 -7.45 -5.21 -4.24
CA ALA A 199 -6.34 -4.33 -3.91
C ALA A 199 -5.31 -4.38 -5.05
N LEU A 200 -5.07 -3.24 -5.68
CA LEU A 200 -4.00 -3.04 -6.65
C LEU A 200 -2.84 -2.33 -5.97
N ARG A 201 -1.61 -2.76 -6.24
CA ARG A 201 -0.37 -2.22 -5.67
C ARG A 201 0.53 -1.73 -6.80
N ALA A 202 1.06 -0.52 -6.70
CA ALA A 202 2.11 -0.06 -7.60
C ALA A 202 3.26 0.53 -6.77
N GLN A 203 4.49 0.11 -7.08
CA GLN A 203 5.68 0.55 -6.35
C GLN A 203 6.42 1.61 -7.16
N TYR A 204 6.91 2.65 -6.48
CA TYR A 204 7.77 3.65 -7.11
C TYR A 204 9.23 3.18 -7.10
N ASP A 205 9.86 3.12 -8.28
CA ASP A 205 11.26 2.70 -8.47
C ASP A 205 12.28 3.80 -8.13
N GLY A 206 12.13 4.42 -6.96
CA GLY A 206 13.03 5.47 -6.51
C GLY A 206 12.80 5.85 -5.05
N ILE A 207 13.51 6.89 -4.61
CA ILE A 207 13.37 7.43 -3.25
C ILE A 207 12.25 8.46 -3.27
N GLY A 208 11.20 8.23 -2.48
CA GLY A 208 10.01 9.08 -2.42
C GLY A 208 9.76 9.58 -1.01
N THR A 209 10.30 10.74 -0.66
CA THR A 209 10.15 11.31 0.70
C THR A 209 8.72 11.79 0.99
N GLU A 210 7.92 12.04 -0.05
CA GLU A 210 6.53 12.48 0.08
C GLU A 210 5.59 11.46 -0.57
N PRO A 211 4.45 11.16 0.08
CA PRO A 211 3.43 10.33 -0.53
C PRO A 211 2.84 11.05 -1.74
N SER A 212 2.71 10.30 -2.83
CA SER A 212 2.08 10.72 -4.08
C SER A 212 1.38 9.51 -4.72
N PHE A 213 0.38 9.76 -5.55
CA PHE A 213 -0.32 8.72 -6.32
C PHE A 213 0.36 8.50 -7.69
N ASP A 214 1.70 8.38 -7.66
CA ASP A 214 2.53 8.14 -8.84
C ASP A 214 3.58 7.06 -8.48
N PRO A 215 3.52 5.87 -9.11
CA PRO A 215 2.60 5.46 -10.19
C PRO A 215 1.12 5.33 -9.78
N ASP A 216 0.21 5.43 -10.74
CA ASP A 216 -1.24 5.23 -10.52
C ASP A 216 -1.56 3.73 -10.48
N PRO A 217 -1.95 3.18 -9.32
CA PRO A 217 -2.21 1.75 -9.17
C PRO A 217 -3.39 1.23 -10.00
N GLN A 218 -4.27 2.11 -10.51
CA GLN A 218 -5.35 1.68 -11.41
C GLN A 218 -4.85 1.38 -12.84
N THR A 219 -3.75 2.00 -13.24
CA THR A 219 -3.18 1.84 -14.59
C THR A 219 -1.96 0.93 -14.58
N ASP A 220 -1.10 1.10 -13.58
CA ASP A 220 0.22 0.45 -13.49
C ASP A 220 0.32 -0.57 -12.34
N GLY A 221 -0.78 -0.81 -11.62
CA GLY A 221 -0.78 -1.66 -10.43
C GLY A 221 -0.90 -3.16 -10.71
N GLU A 222 -0.27 -3.94 -9.83
CA GLU A 222 -0.40 -5.40 -9.75
C GLU A 222 -1.53 -5.80 -8.79
N LEU A 223 -2.27 -6.87 -9.12
CA LEU A 223 -3.33 -7.39 -8.26
C LEU A 223 -2.74 -8.21 -7.09
N VAL A 224 -2.81 -7.67 -5.87
CA VAL A 224 -2.24 -8.30 -4.65
C VAL A 224 -3.29 -8.93 -3.73
N ALA A 225 -4.54 -8.47 -3.82
CA ALA A 225 -5.67 -9.11 -3.15
C ALA A 225 -6.93 -9.04 -4.00
N CYS A 226 -7.73 -10.10 -3.94
CA CYS A 226 -8.99 -10.23 -4.64
C CYS A 226 -9.97 -11.02 -3.77
N SER A 227 -11.20 -10.56 -3.66
CA SER A 227 -12.32 -11.31 -3.10
C SER A 227 -13.32 -11.59 -4.22
N GLU A 228 -13.66 -12.86 -4.42
CA GLU A 228 -14.80 -13.19 -5.25
C GLU A 228 -16.03 -12.61 -4.55
N GLY A 229 -16.56 -11.52 -5.09
CA GLY A 229 -17.82 -10.97 -4.62
C GLY A 229 -18.87 -12.07 -4.73
N SER A 230 -19.23 -12.68 -3.60
CA SER A 230 -20.43 -13.51 -3.52
C SER A 230 -21.59 -12.55 -3.74
N TYR A 231 -21.91 -12.29 -5.01
CA TYR A 231 -23.20 -11.76 -5.43
C TYR A 231 -24.23 -12.79 -4.94
N SER A 232 -24.65 -12.65 -3.70
CA SER A 232 -25.81 -13.32 -3.11
C SER A 232 -27.09 -12.72 -3.68
N GLY A 233 -27.11 -12.49 -4.99
CA GLY A 233 -28.31 -12.35 -5.78
C GLY A 233 -28.99 -13.70 -5.91
N GLN A 234 -29.36 -14.33 -4.79
CA GLN A 234 -30.52 -15.21 -4.78
C GLN A 234 -31.74 -14.31 -5.06
N ARG A 235 -31.95 -13.97 -6.34
CA ARG A 235 -33.30 -13.72 -6.84
C ARG A 235 -34.03 -15.03 -6.63
N THR A 236 -34.62 -15.19 -5.46
CA THR A 236 -35.75 -16.08 -5.27
C THR A 236 -36.80 -15.58 -6.25
N TYR A 237 -36.82 -16.18 -7.44
CA TYR A 237 -37.97 -16.13 -8.32
C TYR A 237 -39.09 -16.83 -7.56
N THR A 238 -39.80 -16.06 -6.73
CA THR A 238 -41.11 -16.44 -6.23
C THR A 238 -42.00 -16.56 -7.45
N ARG A 239 -42.08 -17.77 -7.99
CA ARG A 239 -43.00 -18.13 -9.07
C ARG A 239 -44.39 -17.66 -8.61
N PRO A 240 -45.06 -16.73 -9.31
CA PRO A 240 -46.42 -16.37 -8.95
C PRO A 240 -47.25 -17.65 -9.00
N ALA A 241 -47.96 -17.93 -7.91
CA ALA A 241 -48.85 -19.07 -7.83
C ALA A 241 -49.85 -18.98 -8.98
N GLU A 242 -49.74 -19.90 -9.93
CA GLU A 242 -50.77 -20.13 -10.94
C GLU A 242 -52.00 -20.60 -10.19
N ASN A 243 -52.92 -19.66 -9.97
CA ASN A 243 -54.22 -19.92 -9.38
C ASN A 243 -55.02 -20.80 -10.36
N SER A 244 -55.04 -22.10 -10.09
CA SER A 244 -55.83 -23.09 -10.82
C SER A 244 -56.78 -23.78 -9.84
N GLY A 245 -58.08 -23.53 -9.98
CA GLY A 245 -59.15 -24.30 -9.35
C GLY A 245 -60.10 -23.46 -8.50
#